data_AF-A0A2W6YRA9-F1
#
_entry.id   AF-A0A2W6YRA9-F1
#
_cell.length_a   1.000
_cell.length_b   1.000
_cell.length_c   1.000
_cell.angle_alpha   90.00
_cell.angle_beta   90.00
_cell.angle_gamma   90.00
#
_symmetry.space_group_name_H-M   'P 1'
#
loop_
_entity.id
_entity.type
_entity.pdbx_description
1 polymer ?
#
loop_
_entity_poly.entity_id
_entity_poly.type
_entity_poly.pdbx_seq_one_letter_code
_entity_poly.pdbx_strand_id
1 'polypeptide(L)'
;MSILLSRAREGQCRWIVCEAGPASPRAAAPDLFGGRRVCGAPVSGLTSYCAEHRLRVYERAPAPRPPIDLATARRLPAPDLQPELTEIFG
;
A
#
# COMPACT_ATOMS: atom_id res chain seq x y z
N MET A 1 8.30 -17.62 -11.31
CA MET A 1 7.92 -16.81 -12.50
C MET A 1 7.50 -15.43 -12.02
N SER A 2 7.80 -14.37 -12.76
CA SER A 2 7.32 -13.00 -12.49
C SER A 2 6.50 -12.47 -13.66
N ILE A 3 5.58 -11.55 -13.42
CA ILE A 3 4.67 -10.98 -14.43
C ILE A 3 4.76 -9.46 -14.44
N LEU A 4 4.36 -8.82 -15.54
CA LEU A 4 4.23 -7.36 -15.58
C LEU A 4 3.14 -6.91 -14.60
N LEU A 5 3.36 -5.81 -13.89
CA LEU A 5 2.39 -5.25 -12.97
C LEU A 5 1.08 -4.89 -13.70
N SER A 6 1.15 -4.40 -14.94
CA SER A 6 -0.02 -4.15 -15.80
C SER A 6 -0.87 -5.39 -16.10
N ARG A 7 -0.30 -6.60 -15.95
CA ARG A 7 -0.99 -7.87 -16.23
C ARG A 7 -1.41 -8.62 -14.97
N ALA A 8 -1.07 -8.10 -13.79
CA ALA A 8 -1.41 -8.74 -12.52
C ALA A 8 -2.92 -8.61 -12.22
N ARG A 9 -3.60 -9.74 -12.14
CA ARG A 9 -5.05 -9.84 -11.84
C ARG A 9 -5.31 -9.90 -10.34
N GLU A 10 -6.59 -9.80 -9.97
CA GLU A 10 -7.04 -10.12 -8.61
C GLU A 10 -6.61 -11.55 -8.22
N GLY A 11 -6.19 -11.73 -6.97
CA GLY A 11 -5.65 -12.99 -6.46
C GLY A 11 -4.19 -13.27 -6.83
N GLN A 12 -3.48 -12.33 -7.47
CA GLN A 12 -2.05 -12.47 -7.76
C GLN A 12 -1.19 -11.57 -6.87
N CYS A 13 -0.03 -12.09 -6.47
CA CYS A 13 0.89 -11.42 -5.57
C CYS A 13 1.51 -10.19 -6.23
N ARG A 14 1.36 -9.03 -5.57
CA ARG A 14 1.84 -7.72 -6.03
C ARG A 14 3.23 -7.32 -5.53
N TRP A 15 3.99 -8.26 -4.96
CA TRP A 15 5.35 -7.98 -4.50
C TRP A 15 6.26 -7.63 -5.68
N ILE A 16 6.88 -6.44 -5.67
CA ILE A 16 7.75 -5.96 -6.74
C ILE A 16 9.07 -6.75 -6.69
N VAL A 17 9.39 -7.43 -7.78
CA VAL A 17 10.62 -8.27 -7.90
C VAL A 17 11.67 -7.65 -8.81
N CYS A 18 11.25 -6.71 -9.66
CA CYS A 18 12.16 -5.89 -10.47
C CYS A 18 11.61 -4.47 -10.48
N GLU A 19 12.45 -3.52 -10.08
CA GLU A 19 12.19 -2.11 -10.32
C GLU A 19 12.27 -1.84 -11.82
N ALA A 20 11.53 -0.83 -12.30
CA ALA A 20 11.53 -0.47 -13.71
C ALA A 20 12.97 -0.17 -14.15
N GLY A 21 13.48 -0.94 -15.11
CA GLY A 21 14.74 -0.62 -15.77
C GLY A 21 14.59 0.68 -16.58
N PRO A 22 15.69 1.36 -16.92
CA PRO A 22 15.64 2.53 -17.78
C PRO A 22 14.88 2.16 -19.06
N ALA A 23 13.88 2.97 -19.43
CA ALA A 23 13.07 2.75 -20.63
C ALA A 23 14.01 2.61 -21.83
N SER A 24 14.21 1.37 -22.29
CA SER A 24 15.03 1.14 -23.48
C SER A 24 14.31 1.79 -24.66
N PRO A 25 14.95 2.70 -25.40
CA PRO A 25 14.33 3.35 -26.56
C PRO A 25 13.99 2.37 -27.71
N ARG A 26 14.39 1.09 -27.58
CA ARG A 26 14.05 -0.01 -28.50
C ARG A 26 13.00 -0.97 -27.95
N ALA A 27 12.62 -0.88 -26.67
CA ALA A 27 11.52 -1.66 -26.13
C ALA A 27 10.21 -0.95 -26.46
N ALA A 28 9.19 -1.71 -26.86
CA ALA A 28 7.82 -1.21 -26.99
C ALA A 28 7.49 -0.31 -25.79
N ALA A 29 6.81 0.81 -26.04
CA ALA A 29 6.52 1.83 -25.04
C ALA A 29 6.19 1.19 -23.69
N PRO A 30 6.92 1.54 -22.61
CA PRO A 30 6.71 0.90 -21.33
C PRO A 30 5.24 1.01 -20.94
N ASP A 31 4.71 -0.03 -20.30
CA ASP A 31 3.34 0.01 -19.80
C ASP A 31 3.14 1.20 -18.83
N LEU A 32 1.90 1.48 -18.44
CA LEU A 32 1.58 2.55 -17.48
C LEU A 32 2.38 2.46 -16.16
N PHE A 33 3.04 1.34 -15.89
CA PHE A 33 3.84 1.08 -14.72
C PHE A 33 5.34 1.00 -15.00
N GLY A 34 5.82 1.49 -16.15
CA GLY A 34 7.25 1.55 -16.47
C GLY A 34 7.89 0.18 -16.72
N GLY A 35 7.11 -0.85 -17.02
CA GLY A 35 7.61 -2.22 -17.17
C GLY A 35 7.93 -2.92 -15.83
N ARG A 36 7.46 -2.37 -14.69
CA ARG A 36 7.63 -3.02 -13.37
C ARG A 36 7.08 -4.43 -13.37
N ARG A 37 7.77 -5.33 -12.67
CA ARG A 37 7.35 -6.73 -12.53
C ARG A 37 7.06 -7.09 -11.09
N VAL A 38 6.03 -7.91 -10.92
CA VAL A 38 5.62 -8.47 -9.63
C VAL A 38 5.81 -9.98 -9.61
N CYS A 39 5.84 -10.54 -8.40
CA CYS A 39 5.90 -11.97 -8.15
C CYS A 39 4.81 -12.74 -8.92
N GLY A 40 3.55 -12.30 -8.88
CA GLY A 40 2.46 -12.92 -9.63
C GLY A 40 2.01 -14.30 -9.13
N ALA A 41 2.64 -14.84 -8.09
CA ALA A 41 2.19 -16.08 -7.44
C ALA A 41 0.76 -15.94 -6.90
N PRO A 42 -0.04 -17.03 -6.83
CA PRO A 42 -1.38 -16.97 -6.28
C PRO A 42 -1.35 -16.53 -4.80
N VAL A 43 -2.33 -15.73 -4.42
CA VAL A 43 -2.54 -15.28 -3.04
C VAL A 43 -3.60 -16.14 -2.37
N SER A 44 -3.40 -16.45 -1.10
CA SER A 44 -4.42 -17.05 -0.24
C SER A 44 -5.03 -15.99 0.69
N GLY A 45 -6.37 -15.94 0.74
CA GLY A 45 -7.12 -14.99 1.57
C GLY A 45 -7.19 -13.56 1.04
N LEU A 46 -7.57 -12.62 1.90
CA LEU A 46 -7.86 -11.21 1.55
C LEU A 46 -6.60 -10.32 1.44
N THR A 47 -5.43 -10.88 1.13
CA THR A 47 -4.18 -10.11 1.06
C THR A 47 -3.74 -9.85 -0.37
N SER A 48 -2.79 -8.94 -0.57
CA SER A 48 -2.17 -8.69 -1.88
C SER A 48 -0.89 -9.51 -2.12
N TYR A 49 -0.51 -10.41 -1.19
CA TYR A 49 0.79 -11.08 -1.18
C TYR A 49 0.65 -12.60 -1.02
N CYS A 50 1.49 -13.38 -1.72
CA CYS A 50 1.57 -14.82 -1.49
C CYS A 50 2.14 -15.10 -0.09
N ALA A 51 2.04 -16.35 0.38
CA ALA A 51 2.43 -16.73 1.74
C ALA A 51 3.86 -16.28 2.11
N GLU A 52 4.82 -16.45 1.21
CA GLU A 52 6.21 -16.02 1.42
C GLU A 52 6.34 -14.50 1.58
N HIS A 53 5.81 -13.73 0.63
CA HIS A 53 5.92 -12.27 0.69
C HIS A 53 5.08 -11.67 1.81
N ARG A 54 3.99 -12.33 2.21
CA ARG A 54 3.20 -11.97 3.39
C ARG A 54 4.05 -12.06 4.65
N LEU A 55 4.86 -13.11 4.82
CA LEU A 55 5.77 -13.21 5.95
C LEU A 55 6.78 -12.05 5.95
N ARG A 56 7.37 -11.72 4.80
CA ARG A 56 8.32 -10.59 4.74
C ARG A 56 7.70 -9.23 5.11
N VAL A 57 6.44 -9.00 4.74
CA VAL A 57 5.70 -7.77 5.09
C VAL A 57 5.32 -7.76 6.57
N TYR A 58 4.76 -8.86 7.07
CA TYR A 58 4.07 -8.90 8.36
C TYR A 58 4.84 -9.57 9.50
N GLU A 59 5.93 -10.31 9.26
CA GLU A 59 6.83 -10.74 10.36
C GLU A 59 7.50 -9.54 11.03
N ARG A 60 7.61 -8.41 10.32
CA ARG A 60 8.05 -7.12 10.89
C ARG A 60 6.88 -6.26 11.37
N ALA A 61 5.64 -6.75 11.35
CA ALA A 61 4.53 -5.98 11.87
C ALA A 61 4.76 -5.77 13.38
N PRO A 62 4.76 -4.52 13.88
CA PRO A 62 4.80 -4.30 15.31
C PRO A 62 3.63 -5.04 15.95
N ALA A 63 3.85 -5.59 17.15
CA ALA A 63 2.83 -6.30 17.91
C ALA A 63 1.51 -5.52 17.86
N PRO A 64 0.36 -6.21 17.70
CA PRO A 64 -0.94 -5.55 17.60
C PRO A 64 -1.06 -4.53 18.73
N ARG A 65 -1.24 -3.26 18.36
CA ARG A 65 -1.45 -2.20 19.35
C ARG A 65 -2.68 -2.59 20.19
N PRO A 66 -2.66 -2.35 21.50
CA PRO A 66 -3.84 -2.60 22.32
C PRO A 66 -5.04 -1.88 21.69
N PRO A 67 -6.27 -2.44 21.83
CA PRO A 67 -7.47 -1.81 21.33
C PRO A 67 -7.46 -0.33 21.73
N ILE A 68 -7.61 0.57 20.76
CA ILE A 68 -7.82 1.97 21.07
C ILE A 68 -9.12 2.02 21.86
N ASP A 69 -9.03 2.38 23.13
CA ASP A 69 -10.21 2.62 23.93
C ASP A 69 -10.89 3.89 23.41
N LEU A 70 -11.83 3.69 22.48
CA LEU A 70 -12.65 4.75 21.90
C LEU A 70 -13.52 5.44 22.96
N ALA A 71 -13.68 4.87 24.16
CA ALA A 71 -14.35 5.55 25.26
C ALA A 71 -13.52 6.75 25.77
N THR A 72 -12.19 6.69 25.66
CA THR A 72 -11.30 7.79 26.09
C THR A 72 -11.10 8.84 24.98
N ALA A 73 -11.19 8.44 23.70
CA ALA A 73 -11.08 9.35 22.54
C ALA A 73 -12.33 10.21 22.27
N ARG A 74 -13.41 10.01 23.04
CA ARG A 74 -14.68 10.74 22.93
C ARG A 74 -14.72 12.05 23.72
N ARG A 75 -13.59 12.53 24.24
CA ARG A 75 -13.53 13.93 24.68
C ARG A 75 -13.35 14.79 23.44
N LEU A 76 -14.44 15.43 23.00
CA LEU A 76 -14.31 16.62 22.16
C LEU A 76 -13.33 17.58 22.87
N PRO A 77 -12.39 18.21 22.14
CA PRO A 77 -11.62 19.31 22.71
C PRO A 77 -12.61 20.34 23.25
N ALA A 78 -12.32 20.91 24.43
CA ALA A 78 -13.13 21.98 24.98
C ALA A 78 -13.26 23.10 23.93
N PRO A 79 -14.47 23.67 23.70
CA PRO A 79 -14.67 24.69 22.67
C PRO A 79 -13.76 25.91 22.88
N ASP A 80 -13.33 26.18 24.12
CA ASP A 80 -12.40 27.26 24.47
C ASP A 80 -10.96 27.09 23.92
N LEU A 81 -10.63 25.91 23.35
CA LEU A 81 -9.31 25.62 22.75
C LEU A 81 -9.35 25.61 21.22
N GLN A 82 -10.49 25.88 20.59
CA GLN A 82 -10.55 26.01 19.14
C GLN A 82 -10.18 27.45 18.75
N PRO A 83 -9.03 27.68 18.08
CA PRO A 83 -8.75 29.00 17.54
C PRO A 83 -9.88 29.37 16.58
N GLU A 84 -10.45 30.57 16.75
CA GLU A 84 -11.53 31.04 15.90
C GLU A 84 -11.05 31.03 14.45
N LEU A 85 -11.75 30.25 13.60
CA LEU A 85 -11.53 30.16 12.16
C LEU A 85 -12.08 31.41 11.49
N THR A 86 -11.53 32.57 11.84
CA THR A 86 -11.78 33.82 11.14
C THR A 86 -10.68 33.95 10.09
N GLU A 87 -11.09 34.21 8.84
CA GLU A 87 -10.23 34.60 7.71
C GLU A 87 -9.66 33.49 6.80
N ILE A 88 -10.51 32.64 6.22
CA ILE A 88 -10.17 31.92 4.96
C ILE A 88 -10.84 32.57 3.72
N PHE A 89 -11.64 33.63 3.92
CA PHE A 89 -12.31 34.36 2.83
C PHE A 89 -12.18 35.88 2.99
N GLY A 90 -10.96 36.36 3.20
CA GLY A 90 -10.58 37.79 3.12
C GLY A 90 -9.69 38.03 1.92
#